data_AF-A0A5B0DZJ3-F1
#
_entry.id   AF-A0A5B0DZJ3-F1
#
_cell.length_a   1.000
_cell.length_b   1.000
_cell.length_c   1.000
_cell.angle_alpha   90.00
_cell.angle_beta   90.00
_cell.angle_gamma   90.00
#
_symmetry.space_group_name_H-M   'P 1'
#
loop_
_entity.id
_entity.type
_entity.pdbx_description
1 polymer ?
#
loop_
_entity_poly.entity_id
_entity_poly.type
_entity_poly.pdbx_seq_one_letter_code
_entity_poly.pdbx_strand_id
1 'polypeptide(L)'
;MRLPLVFAFALAATPALADDDLAAQIDMVAPHLASGQLAELGGPEAAEAIVAGMDGRWFTLKTTVRNWEGDGPADRDSLTRTIERTCSDTWENIVTHQVTGPGTFIVSQQSPEGKDHGTFEVVPVANEARTFKPSITDEAILAMLELEDATKVDQDKALSEVRQTLDQTVQIWRPTPDLMVNSSAKGIEVWGRCP
;
A
#
# COMPACT_ATOMS: atom_id res chain seq x y z
N MET A 1 -18.60 42.50 -35.31
CA MET A 1 -17.41 41.81 -34.75
C MET A 1 -17.91 40.79 -33.72
N ARG A 2 -17.79 39.49 -34.01
CA ARG A 2 -18.16 38.40 -33.07
C ARG A 2 -16.85 37.72 -32.63
N LEU A 3 -16.62 37.69 -31.32
CA LEU A 3 -15.47 37.09 -30.64
C LEU A 3 -15.36 35.59 -30.95
N PRO A 4 -14.17 35.03 -31.22
CA PRO A 4 -14.00 33.59 -31.28
C PRO A 4 -13.94 33.01 -29.86
N LEU A 5 -14.71 31.95 -29.63
CA LEU A 5 -14.65 31.10 -28.44
C LEU A 5 -13.34 30.29 -28.53
N VAL A 6 -12.38 30.55 -27.63
CA VAL A 6 -11.18 29.74 -27.52
C VAL A 6 -11.53 28.50 -26.70
N PHE A 7 -11.55 27.34 -27.36
CA PHE A 7 -11.53 26.04 -26.69
C PHE A 7 -10.16 25.88 -26.01
N ALA A 8 -10.12 25.93 -24.69
CA ALA A 8 -8.97 25.48 -23.93
C ALA A 8 -9.00 23.94 -23.94
N PHE A 9 -8.09 23.33 -24.70
CA PHE A 9 -7.75 21.92 -24.52
C PHE A 9 -7.06 21.77 -23.16
N ALA A 10 -7.75 21.17 -22.19
CA ALA A 10 -7.08 20.62 -21.03
C ALA A 10 -6.22 19.45 -21.51
N LEU A 11 -4.91 19.66 -21.59
CA LEU A 11 -3.92 18.59 -21.72
C LEU A 11 -4.04 17.72 -20.47
N ALA A 12 -4.71 16.57 -20.59
CA ALA A 12 -4.54 15.50 -19.63
C ALA A 12 -3.05 15.15 -19.61
N ALA A 13 -2.39 15.36 -18.47
CA ALA A 13 -1.02 14.88 -18.28
C ALA A 13 -1.01 13.37 -18.52
N THR A 14 -0.12 12.93 -19.39
CA THR A 14 -0.09 11.59 -19.96
C THR A 14 0.43 10.55 -18.96
N PRO A 15 -0.13 9.32 -18.94
CA PRO A 15 0.29 8.23 -18.04
C PRO A 15 1.80 7.96 -18.07
N ALA A 16 2.45 8.13 -19.23
CA ALA A 16 3.90 7.99 -19.38
C ALA A 16 4.73 8.88 -18.43
N LEU A 17 4.24 10.08 -18.07
CA LEU A 17 4.95 10.97 -17.15
C LEU A 17 4.85 10.50 -15.69
N ALA A 18 3.74 9.87 -15.30
CA ALA A 18 3.56 9.33 -13.96
C ALA A 18 4.40 8.06 -13.78
N ASP A 19 4.49 7.24 -14.83
CA ASP A 19 5.34 6.04 -14.84
C ASP A 19 6.83 6.40 -14.73
N ASP A 20 7.28 7.41 -15.49
CA ASP A 20 8.66 7.90 -15.44
C ASP A 20 9.02 8.47 -14.07
N ASP A 21 8.09 9.19 -13.42
CA ASP A 21 8.29 9.71 -12.08
C ASP A 21 8.40 8.58 -11.06
N LEU A 22 7.46 7.61 -11.07
CA LEU A 22 7.53 6.45 -10.18
C LEU A 22 8.82 5.63 -10.42
N ALA A 23 9.26 5.49 -11.67
CA ALA A 23 10.52 4.82 -11.98
C ALA A 23 11.74 5.53 -11.38
N ALA A 24 11.76 6.87 -11.41
CA ALA A 24 12.81 7.66 -10.77
C ALA A 24 12.77 7.53 -9.23
N GLN A 25 11.57 7.51 -8.64
CA GLN A 25 11.40 7.27 -7.20
C GLN A 25 11.91 5.87 -6.79
N ILE A 26 11.70 4.85 -7.64
CA ILE A 26 12.21 3.49 -7.44
C ILE A 26 13.75 3.45 -7.50
N ASP A 27 14.36 4.07 -8.52
CA ASP A 27 15.81 4.09 -8.67
C ASP A 27 16.52 4.74 -7.46
N MET A 28 15.89 5.74 -6.84
CA MET A 28 16.41 6.39 -5.63
C MET A 28 16.49 5.42 -4.43
N VAL A 29 15.49 4.55 -4.26
CA VAL A 29 15.43 3.68 -3.07
C VAL A 29 16.14 2.34 -3.26
N ALA A 30 16.31 1.89 -4.51
CA ALA A 30 16.84 0.57 -4.83
C ALA A 30 18.20 0.27 -4.14
N PRO A 31 19.19 1.18 -4.09
CA PRO A 31 20.47 0.92 -3.40
C PRO A 31 20.33 0.67 -1.90
N HIS A 32 19.41 1.37 -1.24
CA HIS A 32 19.15 1.21 0.19
C HIS A 32 18.40 -0.09 0.49
N LEU A 33 17.51 -0.50 -0.41
CA LEU A 33 16.83 -1.80 -0.33
C LEU A 33 17.83 -2.96 -0.50
N ALA A 34 18.71 -2.88 -1.51
CA ALA A 34 19.74 -3.89 -1.80
C ALA A 34 20.73 -4.07 -0.64
N SER A 35 21.08 -2.98 0.05
CA SER A 35 22.01 -2.97 1.18
C SER A 35 21.34 -3.21 2.54
N GLY A 36 20.00 -3.29 2.60
CA GLY A 36 19.23 -3.43 3.84
C GLY A 36 19.23 -2.17 4.72
N GLN A 37 19.67 -1.03 4.20
CA GLN A 37 19.80 0.24 4.92
C GLN A 37 18.47 1.01 4.94
N LEU A 38 17.41 0.41 5.50
CA LEU A 38 16.05 1.00 5.48
C LEU A 38 15.97 2.38 6.17
N ALA A 39 16.82 2.65 7.16
CA ALA A 39 16.89 3.96 7.82
C ALA A 39 17.33 5.08 6.85
N GLU A 40 18.06 4.75 5.78
CA GLU A 40 18.55 5.71 4.79
C GLU A 40 17.50 6.02 3.69
N LEU A 41 16.38 5.29 3.65
CA LEU A 41 15.26 5.59 2.75
C LEU A 41 14.68 6.98 3.00
N GLY A 42 14.83 7.51 4.22
CA GLY A 42 14.30 8.82 4.59
C GLY A 42 12.78 8.86 4.77
N GLY A 43 12.18 9.99 4.40
CA GLY A 43 10.76 10.27 4.60
C GLY A 43 10.39 10.55 6.07
N PRO A 44 9.09 10.74 6.34
CA PRO A 44 8.61 11.15 7.67
C PRO A 44 8.81 10.06 8.74
N GLU A 45 9.12 10.45 9.97
CA GLU A 45 9.32 9.52 11.10
C GLU A 45 8.07 9.35 11.98
N ALA A 46 7.21 10.37 12.05
CA ALA A 46 5.98 10.33 12.82
C ALA A 46 4.88 9.58 12.06
N ALA A 47 4.15 8.69 12.74
CA ALA A 47 3.07 7.91 12.15
C ALA A 47 2.04 8.78 11.39
N GLU A 48 1.66 9.91 11.98
CA GLU A 48 0.73 10.87 11.36
C GLU A 48 1.24 11.38 10.02
N ALA A 49 2.53 11.73 9.94
CA ALA A 49 3.14 12.25 8.72
C ALA A 49 3.42 11.15 7.68
N ILE A 50 3.64 9.91 8.10
CA ILE A 50 3.75 8.74 7.20
C ILE A 50 2.40 8.48 6.53
N VAL A 51 1.34 8.49 7.32
CA VAL A 51 -0.03 8.21 6.86
C VAL A 51 -0.63 9.39 6.07
N ALA A 52 -0.16 10.61 6.34
CA ALA A 52 -0.59 11.80 5.60
C ALA A 52 -0.46 11.60 4.08
N GLY A 53 -1.60 11.72 3.39
CA GLY A 53 -1.67 11.58 1.94
C GLY A 53 -1.53 10.15 1.43
N MET A 54 -1.66 9.10 2.26
CA MET A 54 -1.68 7.71 1.79
C MET A 54 -2.96 7.31 1.04
N ASP A 55 -4.00 8.16 1.05
CA ASP A 55 -5.25 7.91 0.33
C ASP A 55 -5.02 7.55 -1.13
N GLY A 56 -5.69 6.51 -1.61
CA GLY A 56 -5.68 6.11 -3.01
C GLY A 56 -5.40 4.63 -3.21
N ARG A 57 -5.21 4.27 -4.46
CA ARG A 57 -4.95 2.89 -4.86
C ARG A 57 -3.46 2.60 -4.87
N TRP A 58 -3.12 1.42 -4.39
CA TRP A 58 -1.74 0.96 -4.24
C TRP A 58 -1.58 -0.42 -4.88
N PHE A 59 -0.39 -0.71 -5.37
CA PHE A 59 -0.08 -2.02 -5.92
C PHE A 59 1.31 -2.46 -5.50
N THR A 60 1.48 -3.78 -5.32
CA THR A 60 2.80 -4.35 -5.02
C THR A 60 3.68 -4.32 -6.26
N LEU A 61 4.88 -3.79 -6.12
CA LEU A 61 5.83 -3.69 -7.24
C LEU A 61 6.53 -5.02 -7.57
N LYS A 62 6.33 -6.08 -6.74
CA LYS A 62 6.84 -7.48 -6.85
C LYS A 62 8.13 -7.65 -7.69
N THR A 63 8.37 -8.81 -8.29
CA THR A 63 9.54 -9.05 -9.16
C THR A 63 9.53 -8.23 -10.45
N THR A 64 8.52 -7.37 -10.68
CA THR A 64 8.54 -6.42 -11.80
C THR A 64 9.74 -5.49 -11.67
N VAL A 65 10.09 -5.14 -10.45
CA VAL A 65 11.29 -4.36 -10.14
C VAL A 65 12.39 -5.33 -9.72
N ARG A 66 12.90 -6.11 -10.67
CA ARG A 66 14.01 -7.06 -10.49
C ARG A 66 15.36 -6.41 -10.14
N ASN A 67 15.39 -5.12 -9.81
CA ASN A 67 16.60 -4.31 -9.70
C ASN A 67 16.94 -3.82 -8.30
N TRP A 68 16.18 -4.20 -7.26
CA TRP A 68 16.71 -4.09 -5.90
C TRP A 68 17.58 -5.30 -5.51
N GLU A 69 17.58 -6.38 -6.30
CA GLU A 69 18.49 -7.54 -6.16
C GLU A 69 19.57 -7.59 -7.27
N GLY A 70 19.60 -6.61 -8.19
CA GLY A 70 20.48 -6.62 -9.36
C GLY A 70 21.09 -5.26 -9.69
N ASP A 71 22.05 -5.23 -10.62
CA ASP A 71 22.95 -4.08 -10.85
C ASP A 71 22.42 -3.06 -11.89
N GLY A 72 21.16 -3.17 -12.34
CA GLY A 72 20.60 -2.42 -13.46
C GLY A 72 19.48 -1.42 -13.09
N PRO A 73 19.18 -0.42 -13.94
CA PRO A 73 18.05 0.51 -13.72
C PRO A 73 16.71 -0.18 -13.96
N ALA A 74 15.65 0.17 -13.19
CA ALA A 74 14.30 -0.42 -13.36
C ALA A 74 13.87 -0.52 -14.84
N ASP A 75 13.27 -1.63 -15.25
CA ASP A 75 12.75 -1.79 -16.61
C ASP A 75 11.45 -0.99 -16.76
N ARG A 76 11.52 0.16 -17.44
CA ARG A 76 10.41 1.12 -17.59
C ARG A 76 9.25 0.51 -18.35
N ASP A 77 9.51 -0.22 -19.44
CA ASP A 77 8.47 -0.88 -20.23
C ASP A 77 7.77 -1.98 -19.41
N SER A 78 8.52 -2.70 -18.56
CA SER A 78 7.94 -3.67 -17.63
C SER A 78 7.11 -3.00 -16.53
N LEU A 79 7.59 -1.87 -16.00
CA LEU A 79 6.89 -1.07 -14.99
C LEU A 79 5.57 -0.51 -15.54
N THR A 80 5.59 0.17 -16.69
CA THR A 80 4.39 0.67 -17.38
C THR A 80 3.37 -0.44 -17.59
N ARG A 81 3.76 -1.59 -18.16
CA ARG A 81 2.84 -2.73 -18.35
C ARG A 81 2.30 -3.28 -17.03
N THR A 82 3.09 -3.21 -15.96
CA THR A 82 2.62 -3.64 -14.63
C THR A 82 1.60 -2.66 -14.09
N ILE A 83 1.86 -1.35 -14.15
CA ILE A 83 0.93 -0.30 -13.75
C ILE A 83 -0.38 -0.44 -14.52
N GLU A 84 -0.33 -0.49 -15.85
CA GLU A 84 -1.51 -0.65 -16.71
C GLU A 84 -2.36 -1.87 -16.32
N ARG A 85 -1.70 -2.98 -15.95
CA ARG A 85 -2.38 -4.21 -15.56
C ARG A 85 -2.93 -4.14 -14.13
N THR A 86 -2.14 -3.73 -13.15
CA THR A 86 -2.50 -3.83 -11.72
C THR A 86 -3.30 -2.66 -11.19
N CYS A 87 -3.25 -1.51 -11.87
CA CYS A 87 -4.06 -0.33 -11.55
C CYS A 87 -5.36 -0.28 -12.34
N SER A 88 -5.61 -1.23 -13.24
CA SER A 88 -6.89 -1.38 -13.94
C SER A 88 -8.03 -1.64 -12.97
N ASP A 89 -9.20 -1.03 -13.21
CA ASP A 89 -10.45 -1.34 -12.51
C ASP A 89 -10.89 -2.80 -12.67
N THR A 90 -10.33 -3.52 -13.63
CA THR A 90 -10.62 -4.94 -13.89
C THR A 90 -9.61 -5.89 -13.25
N TRP A 91 -8.64 -5.37 -12.50
CA TRP A 91 -7.64 -6.19 -11.84
C TRP A 91 -8.27 -7.00 -10.70
N GLU A 92 -7.91 -8.28 -10.59
CA GLU A 92 -8.53 -9.25 -9.68
C GLU A 92 -8.45 -8.86 -8.18
N ASN A 93 -7.54 -7.97 -7.82
CA ASN A 93 -7.39 -7.48 -6.45
C ASN A 93 -7.04 -5.99 -6.41
N ILE A 94 -8.03 -5.13 -6.20
CA ILE A 94 -7.88 -3.68 -6.07
C ILE A 94 -7.60 -3.35 -4.60
N VAL A 95 -6.40 -2.84 -4.32
CA VAL A 95 -6.01 -2.43 -2.97
C VAL A 95 -6.13 -0.92 -2.83
N THR A 96 -6.98 -0.48 -1.90
CA THR A 96 -7.22 0.95 -1.62
C THR A 96 -6.87 1.26 -0.18
N HIS A 97 -6.10 2.33 0.03
CA HIS A 97 -5.81 2.87 1.34
C HIS A 97 -6.70 4.10 1.56
N GLN A 98 -7.27 4.21 2.76
CA GLN A 98 -8.07 5.36 3.16
C GLN A 98 -7.63 5.84 4.54
N VAL A 99 -7.15 7.08 4.63
CA VAL A 99 -6.77 7.69 5.91
C VAL A 99 -8.03 7.96 6.74
N THR A 100 -8.08 7.44 7.96
CA THR A 100 -9.23 7.57 8.86
C THR A 100 -8.97 8.49 10.04
N GLY A 101 -7.70 8.82 10.31
CA GLY A 101 -7.31 9.67 11.43
C GLY A 101 -5.80 9.88 11.50
N PRO A 102 -5.32 10.55 12.57
CA PRO A 102 -3.89 10.78 12.78
C PRO A 102 -3.14 9.44 12.92
N GLY A 103 -2.38 9.08 11.89
CA GLY A 103 -1.60 7.85 11.87
C GLY A 103 -2.41 6.58 11.66
N THR A 104 -3.71 6.67 11.40
CA THR A 104 -4.59 5.51 11.16
C THR A 104 -5.15 5.53 9.75
N PHE A 105 -5.25 4.35 9.15
CA PHE A 105 -5.82 4.18 7.81
C PHE A 105 -6.45 2.81 7.66
N ILE A 106 -7.41 2.68 6.76
CA ILE A 106 -7.99 1.40 6.34
C ILE A 106 -7.27 0.92 5.10
N VAL A 107 -7.01 -0.37 5.03
CA VAL A 107 -6.63 -1.08 3.81
C VAL A 107 -7.82 -1.95 3.41
N SER A 108 -8.36 -1.71 2.21
CA SER A 108 -9.42 -2.52 1.62
C SER A 108 -8.91 -3.21 0.37
N GLN A 109 -9.22 -4.50 0.25
CA GLN A 109 -8.92 -5.33 -0.90
C GLN A 109 -10.24 -5.81 -1.50
N GLN A 110 -10.48 -5.54 -2.77
CA GLN A 110 -11.76 -5.86 -3.42
C GLN A 110 -11.55 -6.44 -4.81
N SER A 111 -12.49 -7.28 -5.26
CA SER A 111 -12.59 -7.66 -6.67
C SER A 111 -13.11 -6.49 -7.52
N PRO A 112 -12.99 -6.55 -8.86
CA PRO A 112 -13.62 -5.58 -9.77
C PRO A 112 -15.13 -5.41 -9.57
N GLU A 113 -15.81 -6.47 -9.15
CA GLU A 113 -17.25 -6.49 -8.86
C GLU A 113 -17.59 -5.93 -7.47
N GLY A 114 -16.59 -5.47 -6.70
CA GLY A 114 -16.76 -4.95 -5.35
C GLY A 114 -16.88 -6.02 -4.27
N LYS A 115 -16.54 -7.29 -4.57
CA LYS A 115 -16.50 -8.33 -3.54
C LYS A 115 -15.35 -8.02 -2.58
N ASP A 116 -15.65 -7.93 -1.29
CA ASP A 116 -14.63 -7.73 -0.25
C ASP A 116 -13.74 -8.98 -0.15
N HIS A 117 -12.45 -8.78 -0.33
CA HIS A 117 -11.38 -9.76 -0.11
C HIS A 117 -10.64 -9.52 1.21
N GLY A 118 -10.97 -8.44 1.90
CA GLY A 118 -10.42 -8.11 3.21
C GLY A 118 -10.36 -6.60 3.40
N THR A 119 -10.96 -6.14 4.50
CA THR A 119 -10.86 -4.75 4.94
C THR A 119 -10.40 -4.73 6.40
N PHE A 120 -9.31 -4.03 6.69
CA PHE A 120 -8.78 -3.91 8.04
C PHE A 120 -8.26 -2.50 8.30
N GLU A 121 -8.46 -2.02 9.52
CA GLU A 121 -7.82 -0.80 9.98
C GLU A 121 -6.35 -1.09 10.30
N VAL A 122 -5.48 -0.12 10.08
CA VAL A 122 -4.07 -0.17 10.42
C VAL A 122 -3.80 0.98 11.38
N VAL A 123 -3.25 0.64 12.54
CA VAL A 123 -3.02 1.57 13.65
C VAL A 123 -1.54 1.60 14.01
N PRO A 124 -1.02 2.74 14.49
CA PRO A 124 0.36 2.83 14.93
C PRO A 124 0.56 2.09 16.24
N VAL A 125 1.74 1.48 16.42
CA VAL A 125 2.15 0.91 17.70
C VAL A 125 2.67 2.05 18.59
N ALA A 126 2.15 2.11 19.82
CA ALA A 126 2.46 3.20 20.74
C ALA A 126 3.97 3.27 21.04
N ASN A 127 4.53 4.48 20.95
CA ASN A 127 5.96 4.78 21.17
C ASN A 127 6.94 4.10 20.20
N GLU A 128 6.47 3.48 19.12
CA GLU A 128 7.32 2.92 18.09
C GLU A 128 7.18 3.74 16.80
N ALA A 129 8.26 4.41 16.41
CA ALA A 129 8.28 5.14 15.15
C ALA A 129 8.14 4.16 13.98
N ARG A 130 7.30 4.51 13.00
CA ARG A 130 7.06 3.74 11.76
C ARG A 130 6.44 2.34 11.95
N THR A 131 6.20 1.86 13.17
CA THR A 131 5.59 0.54 13.40
C THR A 131 4.07 0.64 13.42
N PHE A 132 3.43 -0.20 12.63
CA PHE A 132 1.98 -0.33 12.53
C PHE A 132 1.55 -1.77 12.71
N LYS A 133 0.27 -1.97 13.03
CA LYS A 133 -0.35 -3.30 13.06
C LYS A 133 -1.79 -3.24 12.56
N PRO A 134 -2.30 -4.31 11.94
CA PRO A 134 -3.71 -4.40 11.64
C PRO A 134 -4.53 -4.43 12.95
N SER A 135 -5.63 -3.70 12.94
CA SER A 135 -6.65 -3.63 13.97
C SER A 135 -7.96 -4.08 13.35
N ILE A 136 -8.56 -5.08 13.97
CA ILE A 136 -9.89 -5.59 13.63
C ILE A 136 -10.58 -5.94 14.94
N THR A 137 -11.90 -5.72 15.01
CA THR A 137 -12.68 -6.01 16.21
C THR A 137 -12.92 -7.51 16.33
N ASP A 138 -13.16 -7.99 17.55
CA ASP A 138 -13.45 -9.42 17.76
C ASP A 138 -14.73 -9.83 17.04
N GLU A 139 -15.74 -8.95 16.98
CA GLU A 139 -16.98 -9.18 16.24
C GLU A 139 -16.73 -9.39 14.75
N ALA A 140 -15.83 -8.59 14.15
CA ALA A 140 -15.48 -8.73 12.75
C ALA A 140 -14.67 -10.00 12.49
N ILE A 141 -13.76 -10.39 13.39
CA ILE A 141 -13.06 -11.69 13.30
C ILE A 141 -14.06 -12.84 13.31
N LEU A 142 -15.00 -12.85 14.26
CA LEU A 142 -15.98 -13.92 14.38
C LEU A 142 -16.91 -13.99 13.16
N ALA A 143 -17.33 -12.84 12.63
CA ALA A 143 -18.15 -12.77 11.43
C ALA A 143 -17.42 -13.32 10.19
N MET A 144 -16.14 -12.99 10.01
CA MET A 144 -15.34 -13.53 8.90
C MET A 144 -15.14 -15.05 8.98
N LEU A 145 -15.15 -15.61 10.18
CA LEU A 145 -14.97 -17.04 10.40
C LEU A 145 -16.30 -17.82 10.48
N GLU A 146 -17.44 -17.13 10.36
CA GLU A 146 -18.78 -17.71 10.54
C GLU A 146 -18.94 -18.37 11.94
N LEU A 147 -18.41 -17.73 12.97
CA LEU A 147 -18.36 -18.23 14.36
C LEU A 147 -19.20 -17.40 15.35
N GLU A 148 -20.07 -16.51 14.88
CA GLU A 148 -20.88 -15.62 15.73
C GLU A 148 -21.76 -16.39 16.72
N ASP A 149 -22.31 -17.53 16.28
CA ASP A 149 -23.17 -18.41 17.06
C ASP A 149 -22.43 -19.64 17.64
N ALA A 150 -21.11 -19.71 17.48
CA ALA A 150 -20.29 -20.81 18.00
C ALA A 150 -20.19 -20.79 19.54
N THR A 151 -19.68 -21.87 20.13
CA THR A 151 -19.46 -21.90 21.59
C THR A 151 -18.39 -20.89 22.01
N LYS A 152 -18.45 -20.39 23.25
CA LYS A 152 -17.43 -19.44 23.75
C LYS A 152 -16.01 -20.02 23.69
N VAL A 153 -15.86 -21.32 23.89
CA VAL A 153 -14.55 -21.99 23.78
C VAL A 153 -14.01 -21.93 22.35
N ASP A 154 -14.87 -22.14 21.35
CA ASP A 154 -14.47 -22.08 19.94
C ASP A 154 -14.20 -20.63 19.49
N GLN A 155 -15.02 -19.68 19.96
CA GLN A 155 -14.80 -18.25 19.73
C GLN A 155 -13.47 -17.78 20.32
N ASP A 156 -13.20 -18.06 21.59
CA ASP A 156 -11.98 -17.62 22.28
C ASP A 156 -10.73 -18.23 21.63
N LYS A 157 -10.81 -19.49 21.20
CA LYS A 157 -9.74 -20.15 20.46
C LYS A 157 -9.47 -19.45 19.13
N ALA A 158 -10.51 -19.23 18.32
CA ALA A 158 -10.38 -18.58 17.01
C ALA A 158 -9.85 -17.14 17.15
N LEU A 159 -10.38 -16.37 18.09
CA LEU A 159 -9.90 -15.02 18.40
C LEU A 159 -8.42 -15.03 18.80
N SER A 160 -7.99 -15.95 19.68
CA SER A 160 -6.59 -16.05 20.07
C SER A 160 -5.67 -16.35 18.89
N GLU A 161 -6.05 -17.26 17.99
CA GLU A 161 -5.26 -17.63 16.81
C GLU A 161 -5.14 -16.46 15.82
N VAL A 162 -6.24 -15.75 15.57
CA VAL A 162 -6.25 -14.58 14.68
C VAL A 162 -5.47 -13.42 15.30
N ARG A 163 -5.61 -13.16 16.60
CA ARG A 163 -4.86 -12.12 17.32
C ARG A 163 -3.36 -12.34 17.26
N GLN A 164 -2.91 -13.59 17.40
CA GLN A 164 -1.49 -13.91 17.22
C GLN A 164 -0.97 -13.56 15.82
N THR A 165 -1.83 -13.69 14.80
CA THR A 165 -1.50 -13.28 13.43
C THR A 165 -1.50 -11.76 13.26
N LEU A 166 -2.46 -11.07 13.87
CA LEU A 166 -2.59 -9.60 13.82
C LEU A 166 -1.50 -8.87 14.61
N ASP A 167 -0.91 -9.53 15.60
CA ASP A 167 0.25 -9.00 16.34
C ASP A 167 1.53 -8.96 15.47
N GLN A 168 1.48 -9.46 14.23
CA GLN A 168 2.53 -9.21 13.25
C GLN A 168 2.56 -7.72 12.87
N THR A 169 3.55 -7.02 13.41
CA THR A 169 3.81 -5.63 13.10
C THR A 169 4.48 -5.47 11.73
N VAL A 170 4.21 -4.34 11.09
CA VAL A 170 4.89 -3.89 9.89
C VAL A 170 5.53 -2.53 10.16
N GLN A 171 6.78 -2.36 9.75
CA GLN A 171 7.42 -1.05 9.68
C GLN A 171 7.16 -0.44 8.31
N ILE A 172 6.68 0.80 8.26
CA ILE A 172 6.34 1.51 7.02
C ILE A 172 7.27 2.69 6.81
N TRP A 173 7.96 2.71 5.66
CA TRP A 173 8.68 3.86 5.14
C TRP A 173 7.94 4.44 3.95
N ARG A 174 7.84 5.77 3.93
CA ARG A 174 7.25 6.57 2.85
C ARG A 174 8.30 7.54 2.33
N PRO A 175 9.31 7.05 1.58
CA PRO A 175 10.42 7.87 1.10
C PRO A 175 9.94 8.96 0.14
N THR A 176 8.85 8.71 -0.58
CA THR A 176 8.20 9.61 -1.53
C THR A 176 6.68 9.50 -1.43
N PRO A 177 5.91 10.45 -2.02
CA PRO A 177 4.45 10.40 -2.04
C PRO A 177 3.87 9.17 -2.74
N ASP A 178 4.56 8.56 -3.71
CA ASP A 178 4.02 7.45 -4.53
C ASP A 178 4.72 6.12 -4.29
N LEU A 179 5.64 6.06 -3.33
CA LEU A 179 6.30 4.84 -2.92
C LEU A 179 6.10 4.56 -1.43
N MET A 180 5.89 3.30 -1.12
CA MET A 180 5.82 2.80 0.25
C MET A 180 6.65 1.52 0.35
N VAL A 181 7.46 1.42 1.40
CA VAL A 181 8.26 0.24 1.71
C VAL A 181 7.77 -0.31 3.04
N ASN A 182 7.37 -1.58 3.04
CA ASN A 182 6.92 -2.30 4.22
C ASN A 182 8.00 -3.32 4.60
N SER A 183 8.45 -3.31 5.86
CA SER A 183 9.33 -4.36 6.40
C SER A 183 8.61 -5.11 7.50
N SER A 184 8.67 -6.43 7.44
CA SER A 184 8.10 -7.32 8.45
C SER A 184 9.00 -8.55 8.64
N ALA A 185 8.63 -9.43 9.57
CA ALA A 185 9.31 -10.73 9.72
C ALA A 185 9.28 -11.60 8.43
N LYS A 186 8.37 -11.31 7.49
CA LYS A 186 8.26 -12.03 6.21
C LYS A 186 9.16 -11.46 5.10
N GLY A 187 9.82 -10.33 5.35
CA GLY A 187 10.67 -9.64 4.39
C GLY A 187 10.21 -8.22 4.08
N ILE A 188 10.75 -7.67 2.99
CA ILE A 188 10.48 -6.32 2.51
C ILE A 188 9.53 -6.39 1.31
N GLU A 189 8.49 -5.55 1.33
CA GLU A 189 7.58 -5.34 0.21
C GLU A 189 7.63 -3.87 -0.21
N VAL A 190 7.68 -3.63 -1.52
CA VAL A 190 7.64 -2.28 -2.09
C VAL A 190 6.32 -2.10 -2.83
N TRP A 191 5.69 -0.96 -2.60
CA TRP A 191 4.39 -0.60 -3.13
C TRP A 191 4.48 0.72 -3.89
N GLY A 192 3.85 0.75 -5.07
CA GLY A 192 3.65 1.95 -5.87
C GLY A 192 2.23 2.46 -5.75
N ARG A 193 2.03 3.77 -5.83
CA ARG A 193 0.70 4.38 -5.99
C ARG A 193 0.25 4.26 -7.45
N CYS A 194 -1.00 3.91 -7.66
CA CYS A 194 -1.60 4.01 -8.99
C CYS A 194 -1.78 5.49 -9.39
N PRO A 195 -1.45 5.86 -10.64
CA PRO A 195 -1.63 7.22 -11.14
C PRO A 195 -3.10 7.64 -11.28
#